data_AF-A0AB39XVZ9-F1
#
_entry.id   AF-A0AB39XVZ9-F1
#
_cell.length_a   1.000
_cell.length_b   1.000
_cell.length_c   1.000
_cell.angle_alpha   90.00
_cell.angle_beta   90.00
_cell.angle_gamma   90.00
#
_symmetry.space_group_name_H-M   'P 1'
#
loop_
_entity.id
_entity.type
_entity.pdbx_description
1 polymer ?
#
loop_
_entity_poly.entity_id
_entity_poly.type
_entity_poly.pdbx_seq_one_letter_code
_entity_poly.pdbx_strand_id
1 'polypeptide(L)'
;MADSELERRHEQAFEQWLKRVEGELGWEVVQSGRVDWIRDVYHEHGDLPAHRFARIAFERKARSVLDVLLPLTGSIERETDLRIDTRPEFIHPSTDFPGGIVTVAGSAIQSFDPVGVLAEVADAIQTYLADRYGRLWPLCPEHGTGLHAITHEGEALWWCKAKDHPSIRILLG
;
A
#
# COMPACT_ATOMS: atom_id res chain seq x y z
N MET A 1 -21.46 29.41 15.54
CA MET A 1 -20.14 29.96 15.93
C MET A 1 -19.39 29.01 16.88
N ALA A 2 -20.01 28.52 17.97
CA ALA A 2 -19.35 27.57 18.89
C ALA A 2 -18.91 26.25 18.22
N ASP A 3 -19.71 25.72 17.29
CA ASP A 3 -19.43 24.49 16.53
C ASP A 3 -18.14 24.60 15.70
N SER A 4 -17.99 25.71 14.98
CA SER A 4 -16.81 25.98 14.14
C SER A 4 -15.52 26.15 14.96
N GLU A 5 -15.62 26.62 16.21
CA GLU A 5 -14.44 26.71 17.07
C GLU A 5 -14.04 25.36 17.67
N LEU A 6 -15.02 24.50 17.97
CA LEU A 6 -14.76 23.13 18.43
C LEU A 6 -14.13 22.29 17.31
N GLU A 7 -14.68 22.35 16.10
CA GLU A 7 -14.13 21.70 14.91
C GLU A 7 -12.67 22.12 14.65
N ARG A 8 -12.39 23.44 14.71
CA ARG A 8 -11.03 23.94 14.54
C ARG A 8 -10.06 23.42 15.60
N ARG A 9 -10.50 23.30 16.86
CA ARG A 9 -9.67 22.74 17.95
C ARG A 9 -9.40 21.26 17.75
N HIS A 10 -10.40 20.50 17.27
CA HIS A 10 -10.22 19.08 16.97
C HIS A 10 -9.25 18.86 15.81
N GLU A 11 -9.35 19.65 14.74
CA GLU A 11 -8.41 19.55 13.61
C GLU A 11 -6.98 19.89 14.05
N GLN A 12 -6.79 20.96 14.84
CA GLN A 12 -5.47 21.29 15.37
C GLN A 12 -4.88 20.20 16.27
N ALA A 13 -5.71 19.53 17.06
CA ALA A 13 -5.26 18.41 17.88
C ALA A 13 -4.86 17.20 17.03
N PHE A 14 -5.64 16.89 15.99
CA PHE A 14 -5.30 15.84 15.01
C PHE A 14 -3.97 16.12 14.31
N GLU A 15 -3.77 17.33 13.79
CA GLU A 15 -2.52 17.72 13.11
C GLU A 15 -1.30 17.61 14.05
N GLN A 16 -1.44 18.03 15.30
CA GLN A 16 -0.38 17.92 16.32
C GLN A 16 -0.04 16.47 16.64
N TRP A 17 -1.07 15.64 16.82
CA TRP A 17 -0.92 14.20 17.02
C TRP A 17 -0.21 13.55 15.84
N LEU A 18 -0.66 13.80 14.62
CA LEU A 18 -0.09 13.22 13.40
C LEU A 18 1.38 13.58 13.25
N LYS A 19 1.72 14.87 13.42
CA LYS A 19 3.10 15.34 13.35
C LYS A 19 4.00 14.67 14.40
N ARG A 20 3.48 14.43 15.60
CA ARG A 20 4.21 13.71 16.66
C ARG A 20 4.44 12.25 16.27
N VAL A 21 3.41 11.57 15.77
CA VAL A 21 3.51 10.18 15.31
C VAL A 21 4.54 10.06 14.18
N GLU A 22 4.48 10.92 13.17
CA GLU A 22 5.45 10.92 12.05
C GLU A 22 6.88 11.17 12.54
N GLY A 23 7.06 12.12 13.47
CA GLY A 23 8.36 12.41 14.08
C GLY A 23 8.94 11.24 14.89
N GLU A 24 8.10 10.48 15.60
CA GLU A 24 8.51 9.30 16.36
C GLU A 24 8.78 8.08 15.47
N LEU A 25 8.02 7.90 14.38
CA LEU A 25 8.20 6.76 13.46
C LEU A 25 9.29 6.99 12.41
N GLY A 26 9.65 8.25 12.12
CA GLY A 26 10.68 8.60 11.16
C GLY A 26 10.27 8.43 9.70
N TRP A 27 8.96 8.39 9.41
CA TRP A 27 8.43 8.36 8.05
C TRP A 27 7.16 9.20 7.89
N GLU A 28 6.83 9.54 6.65
CA GLU A 28 5.60 10.27 6.31
C GLU A 28 4.42 9.29 6.24
N VAL A 29 3.61 9.30 7.30
CA VAL A 29 2.46 8.39 7.46
C VAL A 29 1.40 8.68 6.40
N VAL A 30 1.21 9.96 6.04
CA VAL A 30 0.23 10.38 5.03
C VAL A 30 0.56 9.86 3.63
N GLN A 31 1.83 9.66 3.29
CA GLN A 31 2.20 9.09 2.00
C GLN A 31 1.89 7.58 1.93
N SER A 32 1.90 6.93 3.08
CA SER A 32 1.70 5.48 3.21
C SER A 32 0.22 5.10 3.37
N GLY A 33 -0.71 6.06 3.43
CA GLY A 33 -2.13 5.73 3.39
C GLY A 33 -3.04 6.94 3.45
N ARG A 34 -4.34 6.69 3.36
CA ARG A 34 -5.33 7.77 3.27
C ARG A 34 -5.49 8.55 4.58
N VAL A 35 -5.42 9.88 4.48
CA VAL A 35 -5.68 10.82 5.60
C VAL A 35 -7.00 10.54 6.30
N ASP A 36 -8.08 10.23 5.56
CA ASP A 36 -9.37 9.94 6.16
C ASP A 36 -9.31 8.74 7.12
N TRP A 37 -8.61 7.67 6.74
CA TRP A 37 -8.46 6.51 7.62
C TRP A 37 -7.61 6.82 8.85
N ILE A 38 -6.54 7.60 8.67
CA ILE A 38 -5.70 8.06 9.78
C ILE A 38 -6.53 8.91 10.76
N ARG A 39 -7.44 9.73 10.22
CA ARG A 39 -8.39 10.54 10.98
C ARG A 39 -9.43 9.67 11.68
N ASP A 40 -9.95 8.62 11.05
CA ASP A 40 -10.85 7.66 11.70
C ASP A 40 -10.18 6.99 12.90
N VAL A 41 -8.91 6.56 12.77
CA VAL A 41 -8.12 5.99 13.87
C VAL A 41 -7.97 6.98 15.02
N TYR A 42 -7.73 8.26 14.72
CA TYR A 42 -7.67 9.31 15.73
C TYR A 42 -9.03 9.57 16.38
N HIS A 43 -10.13 9.57 15.63
CA HIS A 43 -11.47 9.74 16.20
C HIS A 43 -11.85 8.57 17.11
N GLU A 44 -11.47 7.35 16.76
CA GLU A 44 -11.77 6.15 17.53
C GLU A 44 -10.93 6.05 18.82
N HIS A 45 -9.65 6.44 18.77
CA HIS A 45 -8.71 6.16 19.85
C HIS A 45 -8.10 7.40 20.52
N GLY A 46 -8.30 8.59 19.95
CA GLY A 46 -7.69 9.84 20.39
C GLY A 46 -6.19 9.90 20.14
N ASP A 47 -5.49 10.55 21.07
CA ASP A 47 -4.04 10.81 21.04
C ASP A 47 -3.20 9.54 21.32
N LEU A 48 -3.19 8.62 20.35
CA LEU A 48 -2.44 7.36 20.48
C LEU A 48 -0.92 7.60 20.49
N PRO A 49 -0.15 6.86 21.31
CA PRO A 49 1.30 6.76 21.16
C PRO A 49 1.69 6.19 19.79
N ALA A 50 2.83 6.62 19.22
CA ALA A 50 3.23 6.24 17.87
C ALA A 50 3.38 4.73 17.68
N HIS A 51 3.94 4.02 18.66
CA HIS A 51 4.08 2.55 18.60
C HIS A 51 2.72 1.81 18.55
N ARG A 52 1.66 2.38 19.12
CA ARG A 52 0.30 1.80 19.05
C ARG A 52 -0.30 2.03 17.68
N PHE A 53 -0.17 3.25 17.15
CA PHE A 53 -0.58 3.57 15.79
C PHE A 53 0.15 2.69 14.77
N ALA A 54 1.47 2.54 14.89
CA ALA A 54 2.30 1.68 14.06
C ALA A 54 1.80 0.23 14.04
N ARG A 55 1.37 -0.32 15.18
CA ARG A 55 0.82 -1.68 15.23
C ARG A 55 -0.50 -1.79 14.45
N ILE A 56 -1.38 -0.81 14.58
CA ILE A 56 -2.66 -0.75 13.85
C ILE A 56 -2.41 -0.64 12.34
N ALA A 57 -1.51 0.27 11.92
CA ALA A 57 -1.14 0.45 10.52
C ALA A 57 -0.48 -0.81 9.94
N PHE A 58 0.40 -1.47 10.70
CA PHE A 58 1.03 -2.73 10.31
C PHE A 58 0.00 -3.85 10.15
N GLU A 59 -0.90 -4.03 11.12
CA GLU A 59 -1.96 -5.06 11.05
C GLU A 59 -2.87 -4.84 9.84
N ARG A 60 -3.21 -3.58 9.53
CA ARG A 60 -3.97 -3.20 8.34
C ARG A 60 -3.20 -3.56 7.06
N LYS A 61 -1.93 -3.13 6.94
CA LYS A 61 -1.04 -3.46 5.82
C LYS A 61 -0.95 -4.97 5.60
N ALA A 62 -0.65 -5.72 6.66
CA ALA A 62 -0.48 -7.17 6.59
C ALA A 62 -1.77 -7.86 6.11
N ARG A 63 -2.93 -7.44 6.62
CA ARG A 63 -4.23 -7.94 6.15
C ARG A 63 -4.45 -7.63 4.68
N SER A 64 -4.26 -6.38 4.25
CA SER A 64 -4.43 -6.00 2.86
C SER A 64 -3.50 -6.78 1.93
N VAL A 65 -2.25 -7.03 2.32
CA VAL A 65 -1.32 -7.86 1.53
C VAL A 65 -1.86 -9.28 1.36
N LEU A 66 -2.36 -9.89 2.44
CA LEU A 66 -2.95 -11.23 2.38
C LEU A 66 -4.21 -11.27 1.51
N ASP A 67 -5.03 -10.22 1.57
CA ASP A 67 -6.27 -10.11 0.79
C ASP A 67 -6.00 -9.97 -0.72
N VAL A 68 -4.91 -9.31 -1.12
CA VAL A 68 -4.61 -9.05 -2.55
C VAL A 68 -3.72 -10.09 -3.20
N LEU A 69 -2.82 -10.73 -2.45
CA LEU A 69 -1.77 -11.57 -3.04
C LEU A 69 -2.33 -12.83 -3.71
N LEU A 70 -3.27 -13.52 -3.06
CA LEU A 70 -3.83 -14.76 -3.59
C LEU A 70 -4.66 -14.52 -4.87
N PRO A 71 -5.59 -13.55 -4.93
CA PRO A 71 -6.29 -13.24 -6.17
C PRO A 71 -5.35 -12.83 -7.32
N LEU A 72 -4.33 -12.02 -7.02
CA LEU A 72 -3.38 -11.54 -8.02
C LEU A 72 -2.54 -12.67 -8.61
N THR A 73 -1.95 -13.53 -7.76
CA THR A 73 -1.20 -14.71 -8.21
C THR A 73 -2.08 -15.69 -8.99
N GLY A 74 -3.37 -15.80 -8.62
CA GLY A 74 -4.36 -16.55 -9.38
C GLY A 74 -4.64 -15.96 -10.78
N SER A 75 -4.67 -14.64 -10.94
CA SER A 75 -4.80 -13.99 -12.25
C SER A 75 -3.59 -14.30 -13.14
N ILE A 76 -2.38 -14.28 -12.58
CA ILE A 76 -1.16 -14.63 -13.31
C ILE A 76 -1.21 -16.06 -13.80
N GLU A 77 -1.56 -17.01 -12.93
CA GLU A 77 -1.66 -18.42 -13.30
C GLU A 77 -2.66 -18.61 -14.46
N ARG A 78 -3.82 -17.95 -14.40
CA ARG A 78 -4.83 -18.01 -15.48
C ARG A 78 -4.37 -17.40 -16.80
N GLU A 79 -3.65 -16.28 -16.75
CA GLU A 79 -3.27 -15.51 -17.94
C GLU A 79 -1.95 -15.95 -18.57
N THR A 80 -1.09 -16.61 -17.80
CA THR A 80 0.29 -16.94 -18.22
C THR A 80 0.63 -18.42 -18.09
N ASP A 81 -0.26 -19.25 -17.53
CA ASP A 81 -0.01 -20.67 -17.16
C ASP A 81 1.18 -20.85 -16.21
N LEU A 82 1.61 -19.76 -15.55
CA LEU A 82 2.72 -19.75 -14.61
C LEU A 82 2.19 -19.65 -13.17
N ARG A 83 2.42 -20.70 -12.40
CA ARG A 83 2.14 -20.70 -10.97
C ARG A 83 3.30 -20.07 -10.19
N ILE A 84 3.00 -18.98 -9.48
CA ILE A 84 3.93 -18.34 -8.55
C ILE A 84 3.61 -18.80 -7.13
N ASP A 85 4.60 -19.36 -6.43
CA ASP A 85 4.53 -19.63 -4.98
C ASP A 85 5.40 -18.59 -4.25
N THR A 86 4.81 -17.42 -4.00
CA THR A 86 5.42 -16.36 -3.20
C THR A 86 4.60 -16.15 -1.95
N ARG A 87 5.28 -15.86 -0.85
CA ARG A 87 4.66 -15.64 0.45
C ARG A 87 5.09 -14.28 0.97
N PRO A 88 4.20 -13.55 1.66
CA PRO A 88 4.59 -12.34 2.32
C PRO A 88 5.47 -12.67 3.53
N GLU A 89 6.48 -11.85 3.75
CA GLU A 89 7.31 -11.87 4.95
C GLU A 89 6.94 -10.70 5.85
N PHE A 90 6.93 -10.95 7.16
CA PHE A 90 6.47 -10.01 8.17
C PHE A 90 7.55 -9.80 9.23
N ILE A 91 8.01 -8.57 9.37
CA ILE A 91 8.80 -8.12 10.51
C ILE A 91 7.90 -7.20 11.31
N HIS A 92 7.47 -7.65 12.48
CA HIS A 92 6.56 -6.87 13.32
C HIS A 92 7.22 -5.57 13.83
N PRO A 93 6.41 -4.54 14.14
CA PRO A 93 6.90 -3.32 14.76
C PRO A 93 7.74 -3.59 16.00
N SER A 94 8.92 -2.98 16.06
CA SER A 94 9.92 -3.13 17.11
C SER A 94 10.74 -1.86 17.25
N THR A 95 11.70 -1.80 18.17
CA THR A 95 12.59 -0.65 18.31
C THR A 95 13.45 -0.43 17.07
N ASP A 96 13.92 -1.51 16.43
CA ASP A 96 14.76 -1.42 15.22
C ASP A 96 13.93 -1.13 13.96
N PHE A 97 12.65 -1.52 13.97
CA PHE A 97 11.70 -1.29 12.89
C PHE A 97 10.40 -0.69 13.43
N PRO A 98 10.34 0.63 13.70
CA PRO A 98 9.25 1.26 14.44
C PRO A 98 7.83 1.01 13.91
N GLY A 99 7.63 0.81 12.61
CA GLY A 99 6.34 0.36 12.07
C GLY A 99 6.38 -0.96 11.29
N GLY A 100 7.42 -1.76 11.52
CA GLY A 100 7.58 -3.07 10.91
C GLY A 100 7.82 -3.03 9.40
N ILE A 101 8.00 -4.21 8.82
CA ILE A 101 8.23 -4.40 7.39
C ILE A 101 7.30 -5.52 6.91
N VAL A 102 6.67 -5.28 5.76
CA VAL A 102 5.96 -6.33 5.01
C VAL A 102 6.61 -6.41 3.64
N THR A 103 7.09 -7.58 3.27
CA THR A 103 7.77 -7.81 1.99
C THR A 103 6.98 -8.81 1.18
N VAL A 104 6.81 -8.57 -0.12
CA VAL A 104 6.27 -9.53 -1.08
C VAL A 104 7.26 -9.70 -2.21
N ALA A 105 7.64 -10.95 -2.48
CA ALA A 105 8.54 -11.31 -3.56
C ALA A 105 9.87 -10.50 -3.57
N GLY A 106 10.38 -10.15 -2.40
CA GLY A 106 11.61 -9.36 -2.22
C GLY A 106 11.42 -7.84 -2.15
N SER A 107 10.22 -7.32 -2.42
CA SER A 107 9.91 -5.88 -2.40
C SER A 107 9.14 -5.48 -1.15
N ALA A 108 9.57 -4.40 -0.49
CA ALA A 108 8.90 -3.86 0.70
C ALA A 108 7.65 -3.07 0.33
N ILE A 109 6.53 -3.40 0.97
CA ILE A 109 5.22 -2.73 0.82
C ILE A 109 5.16 -1.56 1.80
N GLN A 110 5.04 -0.33 1.30
CA GLN A 110 5.00 0.90 2.07
C GLN A 110 3.58 1.29 2.45
N SER A 111 2.64 1.16 1.52
CA SER A 111 1.23 1.49 1.74
C SER A 111 0.57 0.61 2.80
N PHE A 112 -0.33 1.19 3.58
CA PHE A 112 -1.26 0.50 4.48
C PHE A 112 -2.73 0.79 4.13
N ASP A 113 -3.00 1.54 3.06
CA ASP A 113 -4.32 1.57 2.44
C ASP A 113 -4.47 0.46 1.38
N PRO A 114 -5.66 -0.15 1.22
CA PRO A 114 -5.83 -1.28 0.30
C PRO A 114 -5.47 -1.01 -1.17
N VAL A 115 -5.66 0.22 -1.66
CA VAL A 115 -5.40 0.56 -3.06
C VAL A 115 -3.91 0.68 -3.32
N GLY A 116 -3.19 1.39 -2.44
CA GLY A 116 -1.73 1.46 -2.48
C GLY A 116 -1.10 0.07 -2.33
N VAL A 117 -1.58 -0.73 -1.37
CA VAL A 117 -1.11 -2.12 -1.18
C VAL A 117 -1.33 -2.95 -2.45
N LEU A 118 -2.48 -2.84 -3.11
CA LEU A 118 -2.74 -3.54 -4.36
C LEU A 118 -1.73 -3.16 -5.45
N ALA A 119 -1.48 -1.86 -5.63
CA ALA A 119 -0.52 -1.38 -6.63
C ALA A 119 0.92 -1.85 -6.32
N GLU A 120 1.37 -1.72 -5.08
CA GLU A 120 2.73 -2.12 -4.69
C GLU A 120 2.94 -3.62 -4.77
N VAL A 121 1.96 -4.43 -4.35
CA VAL A 121 2.02 -5.90 -4.49
C VAL A 121 2.04 -6.29 -5.97
N ALA A 122 1.24 -5.63 -6.81
CA ALA A 122 1.24 -5.89 -8.24
C ALA A 122 2.58 -5.57 -8.90
N ASP A 123 3.20 -4.44 -8.56
CA ASP A 123 4.52 -4.06 -9.09
C ASP A 123 5.63 -5.00 -8.59
N ALA A 124 5.57 -5.40 -7.31
CA ALA A 124 6.47 -6.38 -6.72
C ALA A 124 6.43 -7.73 -7.45
N ILE A 125 5.23 -8.21 -7.77
CA ILE A 125 5.06 -9.48 -8.47
C ILE A 125 5.52 -9.39 -9.93
N GLN A 126 5.25 -8.28 -10.62
CA GLN A 126 5.72 -8.02 -11.97
C GLN A 126 7.26 -8.00 -12.03
N THR A 127 7.90 -7.33 -11.06
CA THR A 127 9.36 -7.32 -10.89
C THR A 127 9.90 -8.73 -10.66
N TYR A 128 9.28 -9.48 -9.74
CA TYR A 128 9.66 -10.86 -9.46
C TYR A 128 9.52 -11.76 -10.70
N LEU A 129 8.47 -11.59 -11.51
CA LEU A 129 8.29 -12.31 -12.76
C LEU A 129 9.38 -12.00 -13.78
N ALA A 130 9.74 -10.72 -13.92
CA ALA A 130 10.80 -10.28 -14.81
C ALA A 130 12.14 -10.89 -14.40
N ASP A 131 12.50 -10.79 -13.12
CA ASP A 131 13.78 -11.23 -12.61
C ASP A 131 13.91 -12.76 -12.56
N ARG A 132 12.88 -13.45 -12.07
CA ARG A 132 12.96 -14.90 -11.81
C ARG A 132 12.67 -15.75 -13.04
N TYR A 133 11.80 -15.27 -13.93
CA TYR A 133 11.29 -16.03 -15.07
C TYR A 133 11.54 -15.37 -16.43
N GLY A 134 12.08 -14.14 -16.47
CA GLY A 134 12.23 -13.41 -17.73
C GLY A 134 10.89 -13.10 -18.40
N ARG A 135 9.82 -12.95 -17.60
CA ARG A 135 8.46 -12.72 -18.08
C ARG A 135 7.97 -11.35 -17.64
N LEU A 136 7.46 -10.58 -18.59
CA LEU A 136 6.74 -9.35 -18.31
C LEU A 136 5.24 -9.64 -18.29
N TRP A 137 4.57 -9.21 -17.24
CA TRP A 137 3.12 -9.31 -17.12
C TRP A 137 2.60 -8.22 -16.18
N PRO A 138 1.49 -7.56 -16.53
CA PRO A 138 0.83 -7.57 -17.83
C PRO A 138 1.59 -6.72 -18.86
N LEU A 139 1.24 -6.91 -20.13
CA LEU A 139 1.74 -6.08 -21.22
C LEU A 139 0.71 -5.01 -21.59
N CYS A 140 1.20 -3.84 -22.00
CA CYS A 140 0.38 -2.82 -22.63
C CYS A 140 -0.25 -3.39 -23.92
N PRO A 141 -1.58 -3.37 -24.08
CA PRO A 141 -2.22 -3.89 -25.29
C PRO A 141 -1.89 -3.05 -26.53
N GLU A 142 -1.52 -1.78 -26.35
CA GLU A 142 -1.15 -0.87 -27.45
C GLU A 142 0.33 -0.98 -27.82
N HIS A 143 1.21 -1.15 -26.84
CA HIS A 143 2.66 -0.99 -27.03
C HIS A 143 3.48 -2.26 -26.79
N GLY A 144 2.87 -3.34 -26.26
CA GLY A 144 3.54 -4.61 -25.99
C GLY A 144 4.66 -4.54 -24.93
N THR A 145 4.72 -3.47 -24.14
CA THR A 145 5.73 -3.27 -23.09
C THR A 145 5.18 -3.69 -21.72
N GLY A 146 6.06 -4.08 -20.80
CA GLY A 146 5.69 -4.34 -19.40
C GLY A 146 5.09 -3.09 -18.76
N LEU A 147 3.98 -3.28 -18.03
CA LEU A 147 3.29 -2.21 -17.33
C LEU A 147 3.80 -2.10 -15.89
N HIS A 148 3.78 -0.89 -15.33
CA HIS A 148 4.05 -0.65 -13.91
C HIS A 148 2.75 -0.44 -13.16
N ALA A 149 2.60 -1.06 -12.00
CA ALA A 149 1.43 -0.80 -11.16
C ALA A 149 1.65 0.51 -10.39
N ILE A 150 0.64 1.38 -10.40
CA ILE A 150 0.63 2.65 -9.68
C ILE A 150 -0.73 2.90 -9.06
N THR A 151 -0.76 3.82 -8.09
CA THR A 151 -2.01 4.46 -7.66
C THR A 151 -2.23 5.73 -8.48
N HIS A 152 -3.42 5.89 -9.06
CA HIS A 152 -3.82 7.09 -9.79
C HIS A 152 -5.29 7.38 -9.53
N GLU A 153 -5.61 8.62 -9.14
CA GLU A 153 -6.99 9.05 -8.84
C GLU A 153 -7.74 8.14 -7.84
N GLY A 154 -7.01 7.55 -6.89
CA GLY A 154 -7.58 6.65 -5.88
C GLY A 154 -7.84 5.22 -6.37
N GLU A 155 -7.38 4.85 -7.56
CA GLU A 155 -7.46 3.51 -8.12
C GLU A 155 -6.06 2.91 -8.32
N ALA A 156 -5.96 1.58 -8.26
CA ALA A 156 -4.76 0.84 -8.63
C ALA A 156 -4.82 0.51 -10.12
N LEU A 157 -3.84 1.00 -10.90
CA LEU A 157 -3.80 0.87 -12.35
C LEU A 157 -2.45 0.32 -12.81
N TRP A 158 -2.48 -0.44 -13.90
CA TRP A 158 -1.33 -0.71 -14.73
C TRP A 158 -1.07 0.48 -15.68
N TRP A 159 0.14 1.01 -15.64
CA TRP A 159 0.57 2.21 -16.38
C TRP A 159 1.64 1.87 -17.41
N CYS A 160 1.47 2.38 -18.63
CA CYS A 160 2.42 2.22 -19.71
C CYS A 160 3.42 3.38 -19.69
N LYS A 161 4.68 3.11 -19.34
CA LYS A 161 5.73 4.13 -19.34
C LYS A 161 6.25 4.50 -20.73
N ALA A 162 6.04 3.68 -21.75
CA ALA A 162 6.52 3.96 -23.10
C ALA A 162 5.86 5.20 -23.73
N LYS A 163 4.60 5.48 -23.37
CA LYS A 163 3.83 6.64 -23.84
C LYS A 163 3.11 7.39 -22.72
N ASP A 164 3.41 7.06 -21.47
CA ASP A 164 2.89 7.69 -20.26
C ASP A 164 1.35 7.77 -20.19
N HIS A 165 0.69 6.61 -20.19
CA HIS A 165 -0.77 6.53 -20.12
C HIS A 165 -1.27 5.39 -19.20
N PRO A 166 -2.48 5.54 -18.62
CA PRO A 166 -3.16 4.43 -17.95
C PRO A 166 -3.51 3.36 -18.99
N SER A 167 -3.33 2.09 -18.64
CA SER A 167 -3.54 0.98 -19.56
C SER A 167 -4.68 0.07 -19.11
N ILE A 168 -4.61 -0.50 -17.90
CA ILE A 168 -5.57 -1.50 -17.43
C ILE A 168 -5.80 -1.28 -15.93
N ARG A 169 -7.04 -1.40 -15.45
CA ARG A 169 -7.31 -1.41 -14.00
C ARG A 169 -6.81 -2.71 -13.36
N ILE A 170 -6.25 -2.61 -12.16
CA ILE A 170 -5.89 -3.81 -11.39
C ILE A 170 -7.15 -4.29 -10.68
N LEU A 171 -7.71 -5.40 -11.14
CA LEU A 171 -8.88 -6.02 -10.54
C LEU A 171 -8.46 -7.28 -9.77
N LEU A 172 -9.00 -7.42 -8.57
CA LEU A 172 -8.98 -8.68 -7.84
C LEU A 172 -10.13 -9.52 -8.41
N GLY A 173 -9.77 -10.62 -9.08
CA GLY A 173 -10.72 -11.49 -9.79
C GLY A 173 -11.79 -12.12 -8.90
#